data_AF-A0A091PHW3-F1
#
_entry.id   AF-A0A091PHW3-F1
#
_cell.length_a   1.000
_cell.length_b   1.000
_cell.length_c   1.000
_cell.angle_alpha   90.00
_cell.angle_beta   90.00
_cell.angle_gamma   90.00
#
_symmetry.space_group_name_H-M   'P 1'
#
loop_
_entity.id
_entity.type
_entity.pdbx_description
1 polymer ?
#
loop_
_entity_poly.entity_id
_entity_poly.type
_entity_poly.pdbx_seq_one_letter_code
_entity_poly.pdbx_strand_id
1 'polypeptide(L)'
;DETGAYLIDRDPTYFGPILNFLRHGKLVLDKDMAAEGVLEEAEFYNIGPLIRIIKDRLEEKDYTVTQVPPKHVYRVLQCQEEELTQMVSTMSDGWRFEQLVNIGSSYNYGNEDQTEFLCVVSKELYSSPNGLSSEPSHKAKVRP
;
A
#
# COMPACT_ATOMS: atom_id res chain seq x y z
N ASP A 1 14.74 -49.27 -2.76
CA ASP A 1 14.84 -50.37 -1.78
C ASP A 1 14.42 -51.66 -2.49
N GLU A 2 14.20 -52.73 -1.75
CA GLU A 2 13.76 -54.03 -2.29
C GLU A 2 12.34 -53.98 -2.90
N THR A 3 11.57 -52.91 -2.67
CA THR A 3 10.23 -52.70 -3.23
C THR A 3 10.23 -51.75 -4.44
N GLY A 4 11.39 -51.21 -4.82
CA GLY A 4 11.53 -50.23 -5.90
C GLY A 4 11.32 -48.78 -5.48
N ALA A 5 11.24 -48.49 -4.17
CA ALA A 5 11.17 -47.12 -3.67
C ALA A 5 12.54 -46.42 -3.77
N TYR A 6 12.52 -45.13 -4.11
CA TYR A 6 13.72 -44.30 -4.05
C TYR A 6 13.91 -43.81 -2.61
N LEU A 7 15.09 -44.01 -2.04
CA LEU A 7 15.44 -43.43 -0.75
C LEU A 7 15.94 -42.01 -0.96
N ILE A 8 15.34 -41.08 -0.23
CA ILE A 8 15.74 -39.68 -0.21
C ILE A 8 16.02 -39.32 1.25
N ASP A 9 17.25 -38.87 1.52
CA ASP A 9 17.70 -38.46 2.85
C ASP A 9 17.33 -36.98 3.11
N ARG A 10 16.02 -36.70 3.05
CA ARG A 10 15.44 -35.36 3.23
C ARG A 10 14.22 -35.44 4.14
N ASP A 11 13.83 -34.28 4.67
CA ASP A 11 12.69 -34.17 5.57
C ASP A 11 11.37 -34.43 4.80
N PRO A 12 10.61 -35.48 5.15
CA PRO A 12 9.35 -35.78 4.47
C PRO A 12 8.28 -34.72 4.71
N THR A 13 8.41 -33.90 5.77
CA THR A 13 7.43 -32.88 6.18
C THR A 13 7.21 -31.83 5.09
N TYR A 14 8.29 -31.37 4.46
CA TYR A 14 8.24 -30.30 3.45
C TYR A 14 8.18 -30.82 2.01
N PHE A 15 8.27 -32.13 1.80
CA PHE A 15 8.25 -32.73 0.46
C PHE A 15 6.85 -32.73 -0.18
N GLY A 16 5.79 -32.80 0.62
CA GLY A 16 4.41 -32.83 0.12
C GLY A 16 4.07 -31.68 -0.84
N PRO A 17 4.31 -30.41 -0.47
CA PRO A 17 4.15 -29.25 -1.35
C PRO A 17 4.98 -29.33 -2.65
N ILE A 18 6.22 -29.81 -2.58
CA ILE A 18 7.09 -29.99 -3.73
C ILE A 18 6.44 -30.96 -4.74
N LEU A 19 6.01 -32.12 -4.25
CA LEU A 19 5.38 -33.14 -5.06
C LEU A 19 4.06 -32.65 -5.68
N ASN A 20 3.25 -31.93 -4.91
CA ASN A 20 2.00 -31.35 -5.40
C ASN A 20 2.26 -30.28 -6.46
N PHE A 21 3.27 -29.43 -6.28
CA PHE A 21 3.67 -28.47 -7.30
C PHE A 21 4.07 -29.16 -8.61
N LEU A 22 4.83 -30.26 -8.55
CA LEU A 22 5.18 -31.03 -9.75
C LEU A 22 3.95 -31.70 -10.41
N ARG A 23 2.92 -32.05 -9.64
CA ARG A 23 1.69 -32.67 -10.17
C ARG A 23 0.78 -31.69 -10.90
N HIS A 24 0.59 -30.48 -10.35
CA HIS A 24 -0.44 -29.54 -10.84
C HIS A 24 0.02 -28.09 -11.01
N GLY A 25 1.30 -27.80 -10.75
CA GLY A 25 1.90 -26.47 -10.99
C GLY A 25 1.46 -25.37 -10.03
N LYS A 26 0.93 -25.72 -8.85
CA LYS A 26 0.43 -24.74 -7.85
C LYS A 26 1.07 -24.98 -6.49
N LEU A 27 1.52 -23.90 -5.84
CA LEU A 27 2.02 -23.96 -4.47
C LEU A 27 0.83 -23.98 -3.50
N VAL A 28 0.72 -25.03 -2.71
CA VAL A 28 -0.28 -25.18 -1.65
C VAL A 28 0.47 -25.49 -0.36
N LEU A 29 0.32 -24.63 0.63
CA LEU A 29 0.93 -24.76 1.96
C LEU A 29 -0.16 -24.78 3.02
N ASP A 30 -0.02 -25.68 3.98
CA ASP A 30 -0.85 -25.68 5.19
C ASP A 30 -0.52 -24.48 6.07
N LYS A 31 -1.48 -24.07 6.92
CA LYS A 31 -1.36 -22.85 7.73
C LYS A 31 -0.17 -22.88 8.70
N ASP A 32 0.14 -24.07 9.22
CA ASP A 32 1.17 -24.27 10.24
C ASP A 32 2.52 -24.69 9.64
N MET A 33 2.62 -24.78 8.31
CA MET A 33 3.84 -25.17 7.63
C MET A 33 4.74 -23.95 7.42
N ALA A 34 6.00 -24.05 7.88
CA ALA A 34 7.01 -23.04 7.63
C ALA A 34 7.35 -22.99 6.13
N ALA A 35 7.19 -21.83 5.50
CA ALA A 35 7.44 -21.65 4.07
C ALA A 35 8.94 -21.71 3.76
N GLU A 36 9.78 -21.35 4.73
CA GLU A 36 11.23 -21.43 4.71
C GLU A 36 11.70 -22.88 4.56
N GLY A 37 11.08 -23.83 5.26
CA GLY A 37 11.40 -25.25 5.12
C GLY A 37 11.05 -25.80 3.72
N VAL A 38 9.96 -25.32 3.13
CA VAL A 38 9.59 -25.68 1.74
C VAL A 38 10.53 -25.03 0.73
N LEU A 39 11.04 -23.83 1.01
CA LEU A 39 12.03 -23.17 0.17
C LEU A 39 13.32 -24.00 0.08
N GLU A 40 13.83 -24.47 1.21
CA GLU A 40 15.03 -25.32 1.28
C GLU A 40 14.87 -26.60 0.43
N GLU A 41 13.71 -27.27 0.50
CA GLU A 41 13.44 -28.42 -0.36
C GLU A 41 13.34 -28.03 -1.84
N ALA A 42 12.67 -26.93 -2.17
CA ALA A 42 12.56 -26.46 -3.56
C ALA A 42 13.93 -26.13 -4.18
N GLU A 43 14.87 -25.60 -3.38
CA GLU A 43 16.26 -25.37 -3.77
C GLU A 43 17.04 -26.68 -3.90
N PHE A 44 16.86 -27.63 -2.97
CA PHE A 44 17.49 -28.95 -3.05
C PHE A 44 17.10 -29.72 -4.32
N TYR A 45 15.81 -29.74 -4.68
CA TYR A 45 15.33 -30.37 -5.92
C TYR A 45 15.49 -29.47 -7.16
N ASN A 46 16.03 -28.26 -7.00
CA ASN A 46 16.29 -27.28 -8.05
C ASN A 46 15.05 -26.95 -8.92
N ILE A 47 13.92 -26.67 -8.28
CA ILE A 47 12.66 -26.32 -8.96
C ILE A 47 12.53 -24.81 -9.08
N GLY A 48 13.23 -24.22 -10.06
CA GLY A 48 13.30 -22.76 -10.29
C GLY A 48 11.96 -22.00 -10.20
N PRO A 49 10.89 -22.42 -10.90
CA PRO A 49 9.60 -21.74 -10.83
C PRO A 49 9.00 -21.72 -9.41
N LEU A 50 9.20 -22.79 -8.65
CA LEU A 50 8.70 -22.91 -7.27
C LEU A 50 9.49 -22.03 -6.31
N ILE A 51 10.82 -22.03 -6.44
CA ILE A 51 11.73 -21.17 -5.66
C ILE A 51 11.30 -19.71 -5.80
N ARG A 52 11.04 -19.25 -7.02
CA ARG A 52 10.59 -17.87 -7.27
C ARG A 52 9.27 -17.57 -6.55
N ILE A 53 8.26 -18.43 -6.73
CA ILE A 53 6.94 -18.25 -6.10
C ILE A 53 7.05 -18.18 -4.57
N ILE A 54 7.90 -19.01 -3.95
CA ILE A 54 8.07 -19.03 -2.49
C ILE A 54 8.79 -17.76 -2.01
N LYS A 55 9.84 -17.31 -2.70
CA LYS A 55 10.57 -16.07 -2.36
C LYS A 55 9.67 -14.85 -2.47
N ASP A 56 8.93 -14.71 -3.57
CA ASP A 56 7.96 -13.61 -3.75
C ASP A 56 6.94 -13.56 -2.58
N ARG A 57 6.47 -14.73 -2.13
CA ARG A 57 5.51 -14.85 -1.02
C ARG A 57 6.11 -14.53 0.35
N LEU A 58 7.39 -14.81 0.57
CA LEU A 58 8.08 -14.48 1.81
C LEU A 58 8.33 -12.97 1.89
N GLU A 59 8.74 -12.35 0.78
CA GLU A 59 8.90 -10.89 0.69
C GLU A 59 7.57 -10.16 0.98
N GLU A 60 6.44 -10.63 0.44
CA GLU A 60 5.11 -10.07 0.75
C GLU A 60 4.78 -10.08 2.26
N LYS A 61 5.22 -11.11 3.01
CA LYS A 61 5.01 -11.16 4.46
C LYS A 61 5.84 -10.11 5.19
N ASP A 62 7.07 -9.86 4.76
CA ASP A 62 7.94 -8.83 5.36
C ASP A 62 7.41 -7.40 5.12
N TYR A 63 6.72 -7.16 4.00
CA TYR A 63 6.02 -5.89 3.75
C TYR A 63 4.87 -5.64 4.75
N THR A 64 4.19 -6.69 5.22
CA THR A 64 3.10 -6.50 6.20
C THR A 64 3.59 -6.10 7.59
N VAL A 65 4.85 -6.44 7.93
CA VAL A 65 5.46 -6.12 9.22
C VAL A 65 6.12 -4.74 9.19
N THR A 66 6.60 -4.29 8.03
CA THR A 66 7.18 -2.95 7.85
C THR A 66 6.14 -2.01 7.25
N GLN A 67 5.06 -1.71 7.98
CA GLN A 67 4.17 -0.62 7.57
C GLN A 67 4.94 0.69 7.60
N VAL A 68 5.46 1.08 6.43
CA VAL A 68 5.98 2.43 6.23
C VAL A 68 4.83 3.37 6.55
N PRO A 69 4.99 4.29 7.52
CA PRO A 69 3.92 5.21 7.88
C PRO A 69 3.45 5.94 6.62
N PRO A 70 2.13 6.13 6.46
CA PRO A 70 1.57 6.69 5.25
C PRO A 70 2.18 8.06 4.96
N LYS A 71 2.59 8.26 3.71
CA LYS A 71 3.21 9.52 3.29
C LYS A 71 2.11 10.59 3.23
N HIS A 72 2.36 11.74 3.84
CA HIS A 72 1.45 12.88 3.79
C HIS A 72 1.99 13.94 2.82
N VAL A 73 1.11 14.52 2.02
CA VAL A 73 1.39 15.71 1.21
C VAL A 73 0.69 16.89 1.84
N TYR A 74 1.42 17.99 2.04
CA TYR A 74 0.89 19.22 2.61
C TYR A 74 0.73 20.29 1.53
N ARG A 75 -0.33 21.09 1.64
CA ARG A 75 -0.50 22.35 0.89
C ARG A 75 -0.86 23.47 1.85
N VAL A 76 -0.46 24.68 1.47
CA VAL A 76 -0.83 25.91 2.17
C VAL A 76 -1.68 26.73 1.20
N LEU A 77 -2.89 27.07 1.62
CA LEU A 77 -3.84 27.87 0.86
C LEU A 77 -4.00 29.22 1.54
N GLN A 78 -3.86 30.31 0.78
CA GLN A 78 -4.10 31.66 1.29
C GLN A 78 -5.53 32.07 0.95
N CYS A 79 -6.24 32.64 1.92
CA CYS A 79 -7.59 33.15 1.73
C CYS A 79 -7.85 34.37 2.62
N GLN A 80 -8.81 35.20 2.22
CA GLN A 80 -9.35 36.26 3.08
C GLN A 80 -10.37 35.69 4.06
N GLU A 81 -10.65 36.44 5.14
CA GLU A 81 -11.64 36.05 6.16
C GLU A 81 -13.01 35.72 5.56
N GLU A 82 -13.47 36.54 4.62
CA GLU A 82 -14.78 36.40 3.96
C GLU A 82 -14.90 35.12 3.10
N GLU A 83 -13.78 34.62 2.58
CA GLU A 83 -13.75 33.42 1.71
C GLU A 83 -13.46 32.13 2.50
N LEU A 84 -13.03 32.23 3.76
CA LEU A 84 -12.51 31.11 4.55
C LEU A 84 -13.51 29.95 4.66
N THR A 85 -14.75 30.25 5.02
CA THR A 85 -15.80 29.23 5.19
C THR A 85 -16.05 28.50 3.87
N GLN A 86 -16.13 29.26 2.77
CA GLN A 86 -16.35 28.70 1.44
C GLN A 86 -15.17 27.81 1.02
N MET A 87 -13.93 28.28 1.21
CA MET A 87 -12.72 27.51 0.87
C MET A 87 -12.66 26.17 1.62
N VAL A 88 -12.91 26.17 2.94
CA VAL A 88 -12.89 24.93 3.73
C VAL A 88 -14.03 23.99 3.34
N SER A 89 -15.23 24.54 3.06
CA SER A 89 -16.40 23.73 2.68
C SER A 89 -16.30 23.09 1.28
N THR A 90 -15.55 23.71 0.37
CA THR A 90 -15.38 23.27 -1.02
C THR A 90 -14.09 22.49 -1.24
N MET A 91 -13.35 22.19 -0.17
CA MET A 91 -12.11 21.43 -0.23
C MET A 91 -12.35 20.06 -0.87
N SER A 92 -11.56 19.73 -1.90
CA SER A 92 -11.71 18.47 -2.64
C SER A 92 -11.54 17.24 -1.75
N ASP A 93 -12.20 16.14 -2.10
CA ASP A 93 -12.18 14.89 -1.33
C ASP A 93 -10.76 14.39 -1.00
N GLY A 94 -10.62 13.94 0.24
CA GLY A 94 -9.38 13.36 0.78
C GLY A 94 -8.34 14.37 1.24
N TRP A 95 -8.61 15.68 1.16
CA TRP A 95 -7.82 16.68 1.90
C TRP A 95 -8.37 16.85 3.31
N ARG A 96 -7.47 16.96 4.27
CA ARG A 96 -7.75 17.18 5.69
C ARG A 96 -7.23 18.54 6.08
N PHE A 97 -8.04 19.27 6.82
CA PHE A 97 -7.61 20.51 7.46
C PHE A 97 -6.68 20.20 8.63
N GLU A 98 -5.52 20.87 8.68
CA GLU A 98 -4.51 20.69 9.72
C GLU A 98 -4.39 21.92 10.63
N GLN A 99 -4.29 23.11 10.04
CA GLN A 99 -4.02 24.33 10.78
C GLN A 99 -4.52 25.57 10.02
N LEU A 100 -4.98 26.59 10.76
CA LEU A 100 -5.24 27.93 10.24
C LEU A 100 -4.35 28.94 10.96
N VAL A 101 -3.65 29.78 10.20
CA VAL A 101 -2.75 30.80 10.71
C VAL A 101 -3.24 32.16 10.25
N ASN A 102 -3.55 33.06 11.19
CA ASN A 102 -3.85 34.46 10.87
C ASN A 102 -2.53 35.20 10.64
N ILE A 103 -2.35 35.82 9.46
CA ILE A 103 -1.16 36.62 9.17
C ILE A 103 -1.38 38.10 9.52
N GLY A 104 -2.64 38.53 9.63
CA GLY A 104 -3.01 39.92 9.84
C GLY A 104 -2.57 40.84 8.71
N SER A 105 -3.22 42.00 8.61
CA SER A 105 -2.82 43.06 7.68
C SER A 105 -1.56 43.76 8.23
N SER A 106 -0.39 43.37 7.73
CA SER A 106 0.87 44.04 8.06
C SER A 106 0.87 45.44 7.42
N TYR A 107 0.42 46.43 8.20
CA TYR A 107 0.54 47.89 7.96
C TYR A 107 -0.37 48.51 6.89
N ASN A 108 -1.69 48.27 6.94
CA ASN A 108 -2.64 49.00 6.08
C ASN A 108 -3.30 50.17 6.83
N TYR A 109 -2.75 51.38 6.67
CA TYR A 109 -3.36 52.63 7.15
C TYR A 109 -4.61 52.93 6.29
N GLY A 110 -5.79 52.47 6.72
CA GLY A 110 -7.08 52.88 6.14
C GLY A 110 -7.91 51.82 5.42
N ASN A 111 -7.65 50.52 5.61
CA ASN A 111 -8.57 49.46 5.18
C ASN A 111 -8.68 48.40 6.29
N GLU A 112 -9.81 48.38 7.00
CA GLU A 112 -10.03 47.56 8.20
C GLU A 112 -10.35 46.09 7.91
N ASP A 113 -10.58 45.69 6.65
CA ASP A 113 -11.23 44.40 6.35
C ASP A 113 -10.34 43.33 5.68
N GLN A 114 -9.03 43.52 5.58
CA GLN A 114 -8.14 42.59 4.85
C GLN A 114 -7.46 41.56 5.76
N THR A 115 -8.20 40.91 6.66
CA THR A 115 -7.63 39.81 7.46
C THR A 115 -7.33 38.62 6.54
N GLU A 116 -6.06 38.30 6.36
CA GLU A 116 -5.61 37.15 5.58
C GLU A 116 -5.21 35.96 6.45
N PHE A 117 -5.50 34.77 5.94
CA PHE A 117 -5.20 33.50 6.60
C PHE A 117 -4.40 32.55 5.69
N LEU A 118 -3.57 31.72 6.31
CA LEU A 118 -3.01 30.51 5.70
C LEU A 118 -3.69 29.28 6.27
N CYS A 119 -4.31 28.49 5.41
CA CYS A 119 -4.90 27.20 5.71
C CYS A 119 -3.93 26.08 5.29
N VAL A 120 -3.37 25.38 6.26
CA VAL A 120 -2.56 24.18 6.05
C VAL A 120 -3.50 22.98 5.93
N VAL A 121 -3.32 22.22 4.85
CA VAL A 121 -4.10 21.02 4.56
C VAL A 121 -3.16 19.86 4.24
N SER A 122 -3.55 18.65 4.62
CA SER A 122 -2.82 17.43 4.31
C SER A 122 -3.65 16.46 3.46
N LYS A 123 -2.99 15.59 2.72
CA LYS A 123 -3.60 14.44 2.06
C LYS A 123 -2.73 13.22 2.27
N GLU A 124 -3.33 12.15 2.79
CA GLU A 124 -2.67 10.86 2.97
C GLU A 124 -2.50 10.18 1.62
N LEU A 125 -1.30 9.70 1.32
CA LEU A 125 -1.00 8.93 0.12
C LEU A 125 -0.90 7.45 0.49
N TYR A 126 -1.82 6.66 -0.04
CA TYR A 126 -1.68 5.22 -0.06
C TYR A 126 -0.70 4.84 -1.16
N SER A 127 0.52 4.44 -0.79
CA SER A 127 1.39 3.72 -1.71
C SER A 127 0.85 2.31 -1.88
N SER A 128 0.03 2.09 -2.92
CA SER A 128 -0.17 0.73 -3.41
C SER A 128 1.16 0.27 -4.02
N PRO A 129 1.77 -0.83 -3.55
CA PRO A 129 3.01 -1.34 -4.14
C PRO A 129 2.82 -1.80 -5.59
N ASN A 130 1.57 -2.01 -6.03
CA ASN A 130 1.23 -2.24 -7.43
C ASN A 130 0.51 -1.02 -8.01
N GLY A 131 1.19 -0.33 -8.93
CA GLY A 131 0.64 0.79 -9.69
C GLY A 131 -0.53 0.38 -10.58
N LEU A 132 -1.73 0.36 -10.01
CA LEU A 132 -2.99 0.43 -10.74
C LEU A 132 -3.81 1.57 -10.12
N SER A 133 -3.44 2.80 -10.48
CA SER A 133 -4.31 3.96 -10.29
C SER A 133 -5.55 3.77 -11.17
N SER A 134 -6.59 3.17 -10.62
CA SER A 134 -7.93 3.27 -11.17
C SER A 134 -8.62 4.45 -10.49
N GLU A 135 -8.51 5.64 -11.09
CA GLU A 135 -9.43 6.72 -10.78
C GLU A 135 -10.82 6.36 -11.34
N PRO A 136 -11.87 6.28 -10.52
CA PRO A 136 -13.23 6.27 -11.05
C PRO A 136 -13.60 7.70 -11.44
N SER A 137 -13.49 8.02 -12.73
CA SER A 137 -14.00 9.27 -13.29
C SER A 137 -15.52 9.25 -13.25
N HIS A 138 -16.13 9.81 -12.19
CA HIS A 138 -17.57 10.02 -12.12
C HIS A 138 -17.97 11.17 -13.07
N LYS A 139 -18.11 10.85 -14.36
CA LYS A 139 -18.88 11.69 -15.29
C LYS A 139 -20.37 11.48 -15.03
N ALA A 140 -20.98 12.37 -14.26
CA ALA A 140 -22.43 12.52 -14.24
C ALA A 140 -22.88 13.07 -15.61
N LYS A 141 -23.42 12.19 -16.46
CA LYS A 141 -24.19 12.60 -17.65
C LYS A 141 -25.60 12.95 -17.18
N VAL A 142 -25.89 14.25 -17.08
CA VAL A 142 -27.28 14.72 -17.15
C VAL A 142 -27.69 14.62 -18.63
N ARG A 143 -28.72 13.84 -18.92
CA ARG A 143 -29.40 13.83 -20.22
C ARG A 143 -30.74 14.58 -20.08
N PRO A 144 -31.17 15.26 -21.15
CA PRO A 144 -32.26 16.23 -21.14
C PRO A 144 -33.63 15.61 -20.88
#